data_AF-A0A9P7GG09-F1
#
_entry.id   AF-A0A9P7GG09-F1
#
_cell.length_a   1.000
_cell.length_b   1.000
_cell.length_c   1.000
_cell.angle_alpha   90.00
_cell.angle_beta   90.00
_cell.angle_gamma   90.00
#
_symmetry.space_group_name_H-M   'P 1'
#
loop_
_entity.id
_entity.type
_entity.pdbx_description
1 polymer ?
#
loop_
_entity_poly.entity_id
_entity_poly.type
_entity_poly.pdbx_seq_one_letter_code
_entity_poly.pdbx_strand_id
1 'polypeptide(L)'
;MDGRTNAALKTSGIYKFVDDPTGAYGRLKEAKIVKTTPSKTATPSQYRYHLQPDPNIFRGQTDVPGLDKVDRNKVKVKVDEFAEHMCPLDDLEEEMSDKGLESIQGIFQACPGTQIRRPYLTSYYHFPEDHDHDTLGNHGGADFIVGFQNHPLEGSPMPVLLTVACAAQTHRCNMNPYEDVYNGWRVPSLAMTVISSDVTFHAIITIGHQYRTIPLTPTLSCLSDASDGDDRKKLYSAFTAALVLLACIQEYSARYVASPPPKIPENCHRYPAVTELRHYGSNGTVKFQIKGFHTDRQSYRLLYLATTEDGQLILVKCTRHYCIELHHFCARRKLSPQILGFERLPSGWYAIAMEYFLPVAPLLAADGLQEHGRRWIAELRDLVESFHAAGFVHGDLRDANIICDGEQAFLIDFDWAGKAREVSYPVDLENLNPDLLKDRTSTKATITVDDDIRVLRLRSDSGMCIFTHIW
;
A
#
# COMPACT_ATOMS: atom_id res chain seq x y z
N MET A 1 -12.73 -22.58 -48.42
CA MET A 1 -13.30 -23.51 -47.43
C MET A 1 -12.34 -24.68 -47.36
N ASP A 2 -11.15 -24.44 -46.85
CA ASP A 2 -10.75 -24.55 -45.42
C ASP A 2 -10.40 -26.02 -45.15
N GLY A 3 -9.15 -26.46 -45.01
CA GLY A 3 -7.93 -25.76 -44.65
C GLY A 3 -7.71 -25.78 -43.14
N ARG A 4 -7.13 -26.87 -42.60
CA ARG A 4 -5.77 -26.84 -42.02
C ARG A 4 -5.39 -28.15 -41.34
N THR A 5 -4.09 -28.38 -41.41
CA THR A 5 -3.29 -29.58 -41.19
C THR A 5 -2.71 -29.65 -39.78
N ASN A 6 -2.60 -30.88 -39.28
CA ASN A 6 -1.57 -31.51 -38.43
C ASN A 6 -0.73 -30.67 -37.44
N ALA A 7 -0.66 -31.11 -36.19
CA ALA A 7 0.49 -31.88 -35.68
C ALA A 7 0.25 -32.38 -34.25
N ALA A 8 0.69 -33.60 -33.98
CA ALA A 8 0.68 -34.26 -32.68
C ALA A 8 1.85 -33.80 -31.80
N LEU A 9 1.61 -33.73 -30.48
CA LEU A 9 2.60 -34.02 -29.44
C LEU A 9 1.87 -34.46 -28.16
N LYS A 10 2.01 -35.75 -27.84
CA LYS A 10 1.68 -36.36 -26.55
C LYS A 10 2.82 -36.10 -25.57
N THR A 11 2.50 -35.64 -24.36
CA THR A 11 3.16 -35.96 -23.08
C THR A 11 2.15 -35.60 -21.98
N SER A 12 1.24 -36.50 -21.57
CA SER A 12 1.37 -37.44 -20.44
C SER A 12 1.75 -36.78 -19.11
N GLY A 13 0.80 -36.75 -18.17
CA GLY A 13 1.06 -36.59 -16.72
C GLY A 13 0.59 -35.27 -16.12
N ILE A 14 -0.72 -35.06 -16.01
CA ILE A 14 -1.25 -34.07 -15.06
C ILE A 14 -2.15 -34.84 -14.09
N TYR A 15 -1.70 -34.86 -12.84
CA TYR A 15 -2.31 -35.48 -11.67
C TYR A 15 -3.81 -35.20 -11.61
N LYS A 16 -4.62 -36.26 -11.57
CA LYS A 16 -6.00 -36.19 -11.05
C LYS A 16 -5.90 -36.07 -9.53
N PHE A 17 -5.92 -34.86 -9.01
CA PHE A 17 -6.25 -34.63 -7.61
C PHE A 17 -7.77 -34.76 -7.45
N VAL A 18 -8.19 -35.44 -6.38
CA VAL A 18 -9.60 -35.66 -6.03
C VAL A 18 -10.25 -34.29 -5.82
N ASP A 19 -11.23 -33.96 -6.66
CA ASP A 19 -12.08 -32.78 -6.52
C ASP A 19 -12.96 -32.94 -5.27
N ASP A 20 -12.49 -32.46 -4.13
CA ASP A 20 -13.33 -32.18 -2.97
C ASP A 20 -13.68 -30.68 -2.95
N PRO A 21 -14.89 -30.28 -3.41
CA PRO A 21 -15.34 -28.89 -3.38
C PRO A 21 -15.54 -28.35 -1.94
N THR A 22 -15.45 -29.19 -0.92
CA THR A 22 -15.55 -28.79 0.50
C THR A 22 -14.19 -28.56 1.18
N GLY A 23 -13.07 -28.70 0.48
CA GLY A 23 -11.73 -28.39 0.98
C GLY A 23 -11.38 -26.90 0.95
N ALA A 24 -10.51 -26.45 1.87
CA ALA A 24 -10.05 -25.05 1.97
C ALA A 24 -9.42 -24.52 0.66
N TYR A 25 -8.86 -25.39 -0.18
CA TYR A 25 -8.25 -25.04 -1.46
C TYR A 25 -9.28 -24.80 -2.58
N GLY A 26 -10.43 -25.48 -2.55
CA GLY A 26 -11.59 -25.16 -3.40
C GLY A 26 -12.18 -23.79 -3.05
N ARG A 27 -12.22 -23.46 -1.76
CA ARG A 27 -12.74 -22.18 -1.24
C ARG A 27 -11.82 -20.97 -1.49
N LEU A 28 -10.50 -21.18 -1.55
CA LEU A 28 -9.53 -20.15 -1.97
C LEU A 28 -9.71 -19.73 -3.45
N LYS A 29 -10.26 -20.60 -4.32
CA LYS A 29 -10.59 -20.24 -5.71
C LYS A 29 -11.80 -19.31 -5.82
N GLU A 30 -12.71 -19.34 -4.85
CA GLU A 30 -13.91 -18.47 -4.80
C GLU A 30 -13.61 -17.12 -4.13
N ALA A 31 -12.64 -17.07 -3.19
CA ALA A 31 -12.15 -15.84 -2.60
C ALA A 31 -11.24 -15.07 -3.57
N LYS A 32 -11.48 -13.77 -3.75
CA LYS A 32 -10.58 -12.89 -4.51
C LYS A 32 -9.31 -12.59 -3.69
N ILE A 33 -8.35 -13.50 -3.70
CA ILE A 33 -7.04 -13.29 -3.10
C ILE A 33 -6.21 -12.42 -4.03
N VAL A 34 -5.87 -11.21 -3.57
CA VAL A 34 -4.93 -10.35 -4.28
C VAL A 34 -3.56 -10.49 -3.61
N LYS A 35 -2.68 -11.30 -4.21
CA LYS A 35 -1.25 -11.24 -3.88
C LYS A 35 -0.68 -9.97 -4.49
N THR A 36 -0.38 -8.96 -3.68
CA THR A 36 0.48 -7.87 -4.12
C THR A 36 1.90 -8.39 -4.26
N THR A 37 2.29 -8.75 -5.49
CA THR A 37 3.70 -8.96 -5.83
C THR A 37 4.38 -7.58 -5.82
N PRO A 38 5.64 -7.43 -5.35
CA PRO A 38 6.45 -6.29 -5.76
C PRO A 38 6.34 -6.17 -7.28
N SER A 39 6.03 -4.98 -7.78
CA SER A 39 5.63 -4.76 -9.17
C SER A 39 6.50 -5.55 -10.16
N LYS A 40 5.86 -6.40 -10.97
CA LYS A 40 6.49 -7.17 -12.06
C LYS A 40 6.93 -6.32 -13.25
N THR A 41 6.77 -4.99 -13.19
CA THR A 41 7.26 -4.09 -14.25
C THR A 41 8.63 -3.49 -13.94
N ALA A 42 9.30 -3.92 -12.86
CA ALA A 42 10.67 -3.53 -12.61
C ALA A 42 11.60 -4.71 -12.87
N THR A 43 12.50 -4.55 -13.83
CA THR A 43 13.72 -5.35 -13.86
C THR A 43 14.42 -5.21 -12.49
N PRO A 44 15.10 -6.24 -11.94
CA PRO A 44 15.81 -6.15 -10.67
C PRO A 44 16.82 -4.99 -10.58
N SER A 45 17.20 -4.41 -11.72
CA SER A 45 18.03 -3.22 -11.86
C SER A 45 17.33 -1.87 -11.58
N GLN A 46 15.99 -1.79 -11.58
CA GLN A 46 15.25 -0.53 -11.38
C GLN A 46 14.93 -0.21 -9.92
N TYR A 47 15.13 -1.15 -8.99
CA TYR A 47 15.08 -0.92 -7.55
C TYR A 47 16.48 -0.76 -6.90
N ARG A 48 17.55 -0.70 -7.71
CA ARG A 48 18.92 -0.61 -7.17
C ARG A 48 19.28 0.73 -6.52
N TYR A 49 18.39 1.72 -6.56
CA TYR A 49 18.57 2.97 -5.82
C TYR A 49 17.30 3.25 -4.98
N HIS A 50 17.47 3.15 -3.66
CA HIS A 50 16.59 3.64 -2.58
C HIS A 50 15.53 2.74 -1.91
N LEU A 51 15.56 1.42 -2.07
CA LEU A 51 14.96 0.50 -1.10
C LEU A 51 15.95 -0.63 -0.77
N GLN A 52 17.06 -0.28 -0.11
CA GLN A 52 17.59 -1.25 0.83
C GLN A 52 16.47 -1.46 1.87
N PRO A 53 16.01 -2.70 2.14
CA PRO A 53 15.22 -2.93 3.35
C PRO A 53 16.09 -2.46 4.50
N ASP A 54 15.73 -1.31 5.07
CA ASP A 54 16.40 -0.75 6.24
C ASP A 54 16.45 -1.86 7.30
N PRO A 55 17.64 -2.28 7.77
CA PRO A 55 17.77 -3.35 8.76
C PRO A 55 17.09 -3.01 10.09
N ASN A 56 16.68 -1.76 10.28
CA ASN A 56 15.85 -1.36 11.40
C ASN A 56 14.36 -1.45 11.03
N ILE A 57 13.67 -2.47 11.56
CA ILE A 57 12.21 -2.63 11.41
C ILE A 57 11.44 -1.41 11.95
N PHE A 58 12.04 -0.66 12.88
CA PHE A 58 11.51 0.60 13.39
C PHE A 58 12.07 1.85 12.68
N ARG A 59 12.96 1.71 11.69
CA ARG A 59 13.59 2.82 10.94
C ARG A 59 14.16 3.95 11.81
N GLY A 60 14.69 3.60 12.97
CA GLY A 60 15.23 4.55 13.95
C GLY A 60 14.19 5.23 14.83
N GLN A 61 12.89 4.92 14.68
CA GLN A 61 11.83 5.40 15.57
C GLN A 61 11.98 4.73 16.94
N THR A 62 12.06 5.56 17.99
CA THR A 62 12.17 5.13 19.39
C THR A 62 10.88 5.40 20.18
N ASP A 63 9.95 6.11 19.57
CA ASP A 63 8.66 6.58 20.09
C ASP A 63 7.49 5.72 19.62
N VAL A 64 7.75 4.47 19.25
CA VAL A 64 6.69 3.53 18.82
C VAL A 64 5.82 3.17 20.03
N PRO A 65 4.50 3.46 20.01
CA PRO A 65 3.62 3.19 21.14
C PRO A 65 3.64 1.72 21.55
N GLY A 66 3.84 1.44 22.84
CA GLY A 66 3.87 0.08 23.39
C GLY A 66 5.22 -0.63 23.28
N LEU A 67 6.21 -0.06 22.55
CA LEU A 67 7.56 -0.62 22.48
C LEU A 67 8.28 -0.57 23.84
N ASP A 68 7.99 0.44 24.65
CA ASP A 68 8.48 0.61 26.02
C ASP A 68 8.04 -0.51 26.97
N LYS A 69 6.94 -1.20 26.64
CA LYS A 69 6.39 -2.31 27.43
C LYS A 69 7.05 -3.66 27.12
N VAL A 70 7.87 -3.75 26.08
CA VAL A 70 8.50 -5.01 25.66
C VAL A 70 9.86 -5.18 26.36
N ASP A 71 10.02 -6.28 27.12
CA ASP A 71 11.32 -6.67 27.65
C ASP A 71 12.18 -7.27 26.53
N ARG A 72 12.95 -6.40 25.87
CA ARG A 72 13.81 -6.75 24.75
C ARG A 72 14.88 -7.78 25.10
N ASN A 73 15.32 -7.86 26.35
CA ASN A 73 16.32 -8.85 26.76
C ASN A 73 15.67 -10.23 26.89
N LYS A 74 14.49 -10.30 27.50
CA LYS A 74 13.71 -11.53 27.58
C LYS A 74 13.28 -12.03 26.19
N VAL A 75 12.87 -11.11 25.30
CA VAL A 75 12.57 -11.45 23.89
C VAL A 75 13.80 -12.07 23.22
N LYS A 76 14.99 -11.47 23.35
CA LYS A 76 16.22 -12.04 22.75
C LYS A 76 16.47 -13.47 23.19
N VAL A 77 16.45 -13.74 24.50
CA VAL A 77 16.65 -15.08 25.06
C VAL A 77 15.64 -16.08 24.47
N LYS A 78 14.36 -15.69 24.40
CA LYS A 78 13.31 -16.57 23.85
C LYS A 78 13.37 -16.75 22.34
N VAL A 79 13.84 -15.75 21.60
CA VAL A 79 14.12 -15.87 20.17
C VAL A 79 15.33 -16.78 19.93
N ASP A 80 16.30 -16.77 20.83
CA ASP A 80 17.44 -17.69 20.76
C ASP A 80 17.00 -19.15 20.94
N GLU A 81 16.22 -19.44 21.99
CA GLU A 81 15.59 -20.75 22.20
C GLU A 81 14.74 -21.18 20.99
N PHE A 82 13.87 -20.29 20.47
CA PHE A 82 13.05 -20.57 19.30
C PHE A 82 13.89 -20.98 18.10
N ALA A 83 14.93 -20.22 17.77
CA ALA A 83 15.71 -20.51 16.60
C ALA A 83 16.54 -21.79 16.74
N GLU A 84 17.01 -22.12 17.95
CA GLU A 84 17.65 -23.42 18.21
C GLU A 84 16.68 -24.58 17.90
N HIS A 85 15.41 -24.46 18.30
CA HIS A 85 14.38 -25.44 17.96
C HIS A 85 14.03 -25.50 16.47
N MET A 86 14.25 -24.44 15.71
CA MET A 86 14.02 -24.40 14.25
C MET A 86 15.26 -24.81 13.42
N CYS A 87 16.39 -25.10 14.07
CA CYS A 87 17.63 -25.58 13.45
C CYS A 87 17.88 -27.12 13.37
N PRO A 88 16.98 -28.05 13.75
CA PRO A 88 17.23 -29.49 13.57
C PRO A 88 17.13 -29.98 12.12
N LEU A 89 17.93 -31.00 11.78
CA LEU A 89 17.98 -31.63 10.45
C LEU A 89 16.97 -32.80 10.25
N ASP A 90 16.34 -33.32 11.31
CA ASP A 90 15.67 -34.64 11.29
C ASP A 90 14.29 -34.71 11.99
N ASP A 91 13.67 -33.59 12.40
CA ASP A 91 12.40 -33.62 13.17
C ASP A 91 11.18 -33.82 12.24
N LEU A 92 10.18 -34.56 12.71
CA LEU A 92 8.85 -34.62 12.05
C LEU A 92 8.20 -33.22 12.10
N GLU A 93 7.43 -32.84 11.07
CA GLU A 93 6.82 -31.50 10.97
C GLU A 93 5.93 -31.15 12.18
N GLU A 94 5.30 -32.17 12.78
CA GLU A 94 4.51 -32.06 14.00
C GLU A 94 5.36 -31.66 15.21
N GLU A 95 6.54 -32.27 15.39
CA GLU A 95 7.45 -31.97 16.50
C GLU A 95 8.06 -30.56 16.35
N MET A 96 8.42 -30.16 15.13
CA MET A 96 8.86 -28.79 14.84
C MET A 96 7.75 -27.79 15.15
N SER A 97 6.51 -28.09 14.75
CA SER A 97 5.35 -27.22 14.99
C SER A 97 5.07 -27.05 16.48
N ASP A 98 5.11 -28.14 17.27
CA ASP A 98 4.87 -28.11 18.71
C ASP A 98 5.93 -27.32 19.46
N LYS A 99 7.22 -27.64 19.26
CA LYS A 99 8.35 -26.91 19.88
C LYS A 99 8.38 -25.44 19.43
N GLY A 100 8.10 -25.20 18.15
CA GLY A 100 8.02 -23.86 17.58
C GLY A 100 6.92 -23.03 18.23
N LEU A 101 5.72 -23.61 18.36
CA LEU A 101 4.56 -22.97 18.98
C LEU A 101 4.80 -22.67 20.46
N GLU A 102 5.37 -23.60 21.22
CA GLU A 102 5.76 -23.40 22.62
C GLU A 102 6.75 -22.23 22.77
N SER A 103 7.76 -22.20 21.90
CA SER A 103 8.79 -21.15 21.90
C SER A 103 8.20 -19.78 21.57
N ILE A 104 7.32 -19.70 20.56
CA ILE A 104 6.58 -18.50 20.19
C ILE A 104 5.73 -18.00 21.37
N GLN A 105 5.04 -18.92 22.06
CA GLN A 105 4.26 -18.58 23.26
C GLN A 105 5.17 -18.01 24.36
N GLY A 106 6.37 -18.59 24.54
CA GLY A 106 7.39 -18.09 25.46
C GLY A 106 7.89 -16.68 25.10
N ILE A 107 8.12 -16.39 23.82
CA ILE A 107 8.47 -15.05 23.33
C ILE A 107 7.37 -14.05 23.68
N PHE A 108 6.11 -14.43 23.52
CA PHE A 108 4.99 -13.51 23.72
C PHE A 108 4.68 -13.22 25.18
N GLN A 109 5.00 -14.14 26.09
CA GLN A 109 5.01 -13.89 27.53
C GLN A 109 6.10 -12.89 27.99
N ALA A 110 6.94 -12.40 27.07
CA ALA A 110 7.92 -11.34 27.36
C ALA A 110 7.36 -9.91 27.30
N CYS A 111 6.06 -9.73 26.98
CA CYS A 111 5.37 -8.44 27.05
C CYS A 111 4.42 -8.40 28.28
N PRO A 112 4.85 -7.87 29.44
CA PRO A 112 4.00 -7.76 30.61
C PRO A 112 2.74 -6.92 30.32
N GLY A 113 1.57 -7.48 30.60
CA GLY A 113 0.28 -6.78 30.48
C GLY A 113 -0.47 -7.00 29.17
N THR A 114 0.06 -7.78 28.23
CA THR A 114 -0.68 -8.24 27.04
C THR A 114 -0.88 -9.74 27.14
N GLN A 115 -2.12 -10.18 27.39
CA GLN A 115 -2.47 -11.60 27.30
C GLN A 115 -2.56 -11.98 25.82
N ILE A 116 -1.39 -12.21 25.22
CA ILE A 116 -1.31 -12.63 23.83
C ILE A 116 -1.85 -14.06 23.75
N ARG A 117 -2.99 -14.19 23.07
CA ARG A 117 -3.65 -15.46 22.77
C ARG A 117 -2.73 -16.40 22.00
N ARG A 118 -2.99 -17.70 22.12
CA ARG A 118 -2.20 -18.71 21.41
C ARG A 118 -2.34 -18.49 19.90
N PRO A 119 -1.24 -18.61 19.13
CA PRO A 119 -1.33 -18.52 17.69
C PRO A 119 -2.25 -19.60 17.12
N TYR A 120 -2.99 -19.28 16.07
CA TYR A 120 -3.72 -20.30 15.33
C TYR A 120 -2.74 -21.06 14.42
N LEU A 121 -2.56 -22.35 14.67
CA LEU A 121 -1.71 -23.21 13.85
C LEU A 121 -2.45 -23.53 12.54
N THR A 122 -1.81 -23.28 11.40
CA THR A 122 -2.34 -23.79 10.13
C THR A 122 -2.01 -25.27 10.03
N SER A 123 -3.01 -26.11 9.71
CA SER A 123 -2.74 -27.48 9.33
C SER A 123 -3.38 -27.80 7.97
N TYR A 124 -2.73 -28.67 7.20
CA TYR A 124 -3.22 -29.12 5.92
C TYR A 124 -4.42 -30.08 6.05
N TYR A 125 -4.54 -30.78 7.19
CA TYR A 125 -5.45 -31.91 7.37
C TYR A 125 -6.62 -31.64 8.35
N HIS A 126 -6.53 -30.64 9.22
CA HIS A 126 -7.53 -30.32 10.23
C HIS A 126 -7.61 -28.80 10.47
N PHE A 127 -8.74 -28.21 10.12
CA PHE A 127 -9.16 -26.97 10.77
C PHE A 127 -9.89 -27.42 12.03
N PRO A 128 -9.40 -27.14 13.25
CA PRO A 128 -10.12 -27.53 14.45
C PRO A 128 -11.54 -26.97 14.38
N GLU A 129 -12.53 -27.87 14.32
CA GLU A 129 -13.94 -27.56 14.50
C GLU A 129 -14.21 -27.13 15.95
N ASP A 130 -13.36 -27.58 16.88
CA ASP A 130 -13.39 -27.17 18.27
C ASP A 130 -12.79 -25.77 18.45
N HIS A 131 -13.69 -24.86 18.80
CA HIS A 131 -13.45 -23.45 19.09
C HIS A 131 -12.66 -23.33 20.41
N ASP A 132 -11.36 -23.56 20.37
CA ASP A 132 -10.52 -23.12 21.49
C ASP A 132 -10.54 -21.59 21.53
N HIS A 133 -11.37 -21.04 22.41
CA HIS A 133 -11.60 -19.61 22.59
C HIS A 133 -10.29 -18.84 22.87
N ASP A 134 -9.24 -19.54 23.29
CA ASP A 134 -7.92 -19.00 23.58
C ASP A 134 -7.08 -18.69 22.32
N THR A 135 -7.56 -19.02 21.11
CA THR A 135 -6.87 -18.76 19.83
C THR A 135 -7.51 -17.65 18.99
N LEU A 136 -8.77 -17.30 19.25
CA LEU A 136 -9.50 -16.29 18.48
C LEU A 136 -9.36 -14.89 19.09
N GLY A 137 -9.21 -13.89 18.24
CA GLY A 137 -9.25 -12.47 18.59
C GLY A 137 -10.59 -12.01 19.13
N ASN A 138 -10.64 -10.79 19.69
CA ASN A 138 -11.90 -10.26 20.26
C ASN A 138 -12.99 -10.10 19.18
N HIS A 139 -12.58 -9.98 17.92
CA HIS A 139 -13.43 -9.86 16.74
C HIS A 139 -13.81 -11.22 16.12
N GLY A 140 -13.57 -12.33 16.82
CA GLY A 140 -13.90 -13.70 16.38
C GLY A 140 -13.02 -14.28 15.26
N GLY A 141 -12.11 -13.50 14.69
CA GLY A 141 -11.08 -13.96 13.75
C GLY A 141 -9.74 -14.17 14.45
N ALA A 142 -8.81 -14.89 13.83
CA ALA A 142 -7.47 -15.06 14.40
C ALA A 142 -6.65 -13.76 14.33
N ASP A 143 -6.14 -13.28 15.48
CA ASP A 143 -5.24 -12.12 15.53
C ASP A 143 -3.83 -12.49 15.01
N PHE A 144 -3.40 -13.74 15.25
CA PHE A 144 -2.10 -14.26 14.84
C PHE A 144 -2.18 -15.71 14.35
N ILE A 145 -1.59 -15.98 13.20
CA ILE A 145 -1.63 -17.28 12.53
C ILE A 145 -0.21 -17.73 12.19
N VAL A 146 0.14 -18.97 12.50
CA VAL A 146 1.48 -19.52 12.20
C VAL A 146 1.34 -20.73 11.30
N GLY A 147 2.12 -20.74 10.22
CA GLY A 147 2.27 -21.90 9.36
C GLY A 147 3.69 -22.43 9.39
N PHE A 148 3.82 -23.69 9.75
CA PHE A 148 5.07 -24.44 9.72
C PHE A 148 5.12 -25.33 8.48
N GLN A 149 6.31 -25.52 7.93
CA GLN A 149 6.57 -26.50 6.87
C GLN A 149 8.04 -26.91 6.90
N ASN A 150 8.35 -28.20 7.05
CA ASN A 150 9.75 -28.66 7.11
C ASN A 150 10.48 -28.48 5.77
N HIS A 151 9.84 -28.90 4.68
CA HIS A 151 10.39 -28.77 3.33
C HIS A 151 9.29 -28.34 2.35
N PRO A 152 9.62 -27.52 1.34
CA PRO A 152 8.70 -27.23 0.24
C PRO A 152 8.47 -28.52 -0.57
N LEU A 153 7.50 -29.32 -0.15
CA LEU A 153 7.08 -30.52 -0.86
C LEU A 153 6.40 -30.13 -2.17
N GLU A 154 6.76 -30.81 -3.25
CA GLU A 154 6.17 -30.58 -4.57
C GLU A 154 4.66 -30.85 -4.52
N GLY A 155 3.83 -29.83 -4.74
CA GLY A 155 2.38 -29.89 -4.65
C GLY A 155 1.76 -29.50 -3.30
N SER A 156 2.57 -29.25 -2.25
CA SER A 156 2.07 -28.68 -0.99
C SER A 156 1.71 -27.20 -1.19
N PRO A 157 0.59 -26.72 -0.62
CA PRO A 157 0.23 -25.31 -0.69
C PRO A 157 1.26 -24.47 0.07
N MET A 158 1.65 -23.34 -0.51
CA MET A 158 2.55 -22.37 0.13
C MET A 158 2.01 -22.03 1.54
N PRO A 159 2.83 -22.01 2.60
CA PRO A 159 2.37 -21.75 3.97
C PRO A 159 1.63 -20.43 4.11
N VAL A 160 2.04 -19.40 3.36
CA VAL A 160 1.32 -18.11 3.29
C VAL A 160 -0.10 -18.22 2.73
N LEU A 161 -0.39 -19.19 1.86
CA LEU A 161 -1.75 -19.45 1.40
C LEU A 161 -2.57 -20.17 2.48
N LEU A 162 -1.95 -21.06 3.23
CA LEU A 162 -2.60 -21.73 4.37
C LEU A 162 -2.96 -20.73 5.46
N THR A 163 -2.08 -19.77 5.78
CA THR A 163 -2.38 -18.73 6.77
C THR A 163 -3.55 -17.85 6.34
N VAL A 164 -3.65 -17.50 5.05
CA VAL A 164 -4.82 -16.79 4.50
C VAL A 164 -6.08 -17.63 4.54
N ALA A 165 -6.00 -18.91 4.19
CA ALA A 165 -7.14 -19.82 4.24
C ALA A 165 -7.69 -19.96 5.66
N CYS A 166 -6.79 -20.04 6.64
CA CYS A 166 -7.12 -20.04 8.05
C CYS A 166 -7.79 -18.73 8.49
N ALA A 167 -7.22 -17.57 8.11
CA ALA A 167 -7.86 -16.27 8.38
C ALA A 167 -9.27 -16.21 7.78
N ALA A 168 -9.44 -16.70 6.56
CA ALA A 168 -10.73 -16.70 5.89
C ALA A 168 -11.75 -17.63 6.52
N GLN A 169 -11.32 -18.81 6.98
CA GLN A 169 -12.18 -19.77 7.66
C GLN A 169 -12.61 -19.25 9.04
N THR A 170 -11.70 -18.68 9.84
CA THR A 170 -12.04 -18.11 11.16
C THR A 170 -12.98 -16.92 11.02
N HIS A 171 -12.75 -16.04 10.04
CA HIS A 171 -13.68 -14.98 9.70
C HIS A 171 -15.05 -15.55 9.32
N ARG A 172 -15.13 -16.51 8.40
CA ARG A 172 -16.42 -17.09 7.95
C ARG A 172 -17.21 -17.75 9.08
N CYS A 173 -16.55 -18.53 9.94
CA CYS A 173 -17.23 -19.24 11.03
C CYS A 173 -17.78 -18.28 12.08
N ASN A 174 -17.15 -17.12 12.27
CA ASN A 174 -17.51 -16.16 13.31
C ASN A 174 -17.99 -14.83 12.74
N MET A 175 -18.38 -14.74 11.46
CA MET A 175 -18.75 -13.47 10.85
C MET A 175 -20.02 -12.91 11.49
N ASN A 176 -21.04 -13.75 11.72
CA ASN A 176 -22.37 -13.29 12.13
C ASN A 176 -22.37 -12.49 13.44
N PRO A 177 -21.70 -12.91 14.53
CA PRO A 177 -21.65 -12.13 15.77
C PRO A 177 -20.86 -10.82 15.65
N TYR A 178 -19.99 -10.69 14.64
CA TYR A 178 -19.07 -9.57 14.47
C TYR A 178 -19.26 -8.85 13.13
N GLU A 179 -20.41 -9.00 12.49
CA GLU A 179 -20.66 -8.53 11.13
C GLU A 179 -20.41 -7.02 11.00
N ASP A 180 -20.88 -6.24 11.96
CA ASP A 180 -20.66 -4.78 11.99
C ASP A 180 -19.18 -4.41 12.07
N VAL A 181 -18.39 -5.19 12.81
CA VAL A 181 -16.94 -5.00 12.91
C VAL A 181 -16.29 -5.25 11.55
N TYR A 182 -16.56 -6.39 10.91
CA TYR A 182 -15.97 -6.73 9.60
C TYR A 182 -16.47 -5.83 8.46
N ASN A 183 -17.67 -5.28 8.59
CA ASN A 183 -18.22 -4.32 7.63
C ASN A 183 -17.62 -2.92 7.81
N GLY A 184 -17.27 -2.52 9.03
CA GLY A 184 -16.75 -1.20 9.36
C GLY A 184 -15.22 -1.11 9.49
N TRP A 185 -14.52 -2.23 9.58
CA TRP A 185 -13.08 -2.28 9.86
C TRP A 185 -12.32 -3.10 8.82
N ARG A 186 -11.11 -2.63 8.48
CA ARG A 186 -10.15 -3.40 7.68
C ARG A 186 -9.35 -4.27 8.65
N VAL A 187 -9.91 -5.42 9.00
CA VAL A 187 -9.46 -6.28 10.10
C VAL A 187 -8.07 -6.84 9.81
N PRO A 188 -7.03 -6.44 10.55
CA PRO A 188 -5.68 -6.96 10.38
C PRO A 188 -5.48 -8.24 11.19
N SER A 189 -4.73 -9.18 10.63
CA SER A 189 -4.14 -10.32 11.34
C SER A 189 -2.64 -10.35 11.06
N LEU A 190 -1.86 -10.72 12.06
CA LEU A 190 -0.46 -11.08 11.86
C LEU A 190 -0.39 -12.53 11.37
N ALA A 191 0.50 -12.80 10.42
CA ALA A 191 0.84 -14.16 10.04
C ALA A 191 2.34 -14.37 10.05
N MET A 192 2.78 -15.55 10.46
CA MET A 192 4.17 -15.95 10.41
C MET A 192 4.27 -17.29 9.67
N THR A 193 5.22 -17.39 8.76
CA THR A 193 5.54 -18.67 8.11
C THR A 193 6.94 -19.08 8.52
N VAL A 194 7.10 -20.33 8.92
CA VAL A 194 8.37 -20.97 9.21
C VAL A 194 8.55 -22.10 8.22
N ILE A 195 9.52 -21.97 7.33
CA ILE A 195 9.84 -22.97 6.30
C ILE A 195 11.25 -23.46 6.56
N SER A 196 11.40 -24.69 7.03
CA SER A 196 12.66 -25.18 7.58
C SER A 196 13.17 -24.20 8.65
N SER A 197 14.38 -23.68 8.51
CA SER A 197 14.97 -22.66 9.39
C SER A 197 14.54 -21.22 9.09
N ASP A 198 13.73 -20.98 8.07
CA ASP A 198 13.49 -19.62 7.55
C ASP A 198 12.14 -19.05 8.00
N VAL A 199 12.16 -17.83 8.54
CA VAL A 199 11.00 -17.14 9.11
C VAL A 199 10.62 -15.94 8.25
N THR A 200 9.32 -15.76 8.01
CA THR A 200 8.80 -14.54 7.35
C THR A 200 7.50 -14.08 8.02
N PHE A 201 7.43 -12.80 8.38
CA PHE A 201 6.21 -12.17 8.89
C PHE A 201 5.40 -11.53 7.77
N HIS A 202 4.08 -11.65 7.86
CA HIS A 202 3.11 -11.14 6.91
C HIS A 202 1.98 -10.43 7.65
N ALA A 203 1.44 -9.37 7.06
CA ALA A 203 0.12 -8.86 7.41
C ALA A 203 -0.91 -9.51 6.51
N ILE A 204 -1.99 -10.02 7.11
CA ILE A 204 -3.23 -10.34 6.43
C ILE A 204 -4.21 -9.21 6.74
N ILE A 205 -4.87 -8.65 5.73
CA ILE A 205 -5.94 -7.67 5.96
C ILE A 205 -7.21 -8.13 5.29
N THR A 206 -8.26 -8.26 6.11
CA THR A 206 -9.60 -8.69 5.72
C THR A 206 -10.50 -7.48 5.54
N ILE A 207 -11.17 -7.38 4.40
CA ILE A 207 -12.13 -6.31 4.08
C ILE A 207 -13.27 -6.90 3.28
N GLY A 208 -14.47 -6.95 3.87
CA GLY A 208 -15.58 -7.72 3.30
C GLY A 208 -15.13 -9.16 3.02
N HIS A 209 -15.23 -9.61 1.77
CA HIS A 209 -14.78 -10.95 1.35
C HIS A 209 -13.38 -10.97 0.71
N GLN A 210 -12.60 -9.89 0.82
CA GLN A 210 -11.24 -9.80 0.28
C GLN A 210 -10.19 -10.00 1.36
N TYR A 211 -9.16 -10.79 1.03
CA TYR A 211 -7.99 -11.00 1.87
C TYR A 211 -6.76 -10.52 1.12
N ARG A 212 -6.00 -9.62 1.75
CA ARG A 212 -4.76 -9.10 1.21
C ARG A 212 -3.60 -9.56 2.07
N THR A 213 -2.52 -9.97 1.43
CA THR A 213 -1.28 -10.38 2.10
C THR A 213 -0.14 -9.46 1.74
N ILE A 214 0.61 -9.02 2.75
CA ILE A 214 1.75 -8.12 2.59
C ILE A 214 2.91 -8.69 3.42
N PRO A 215 4.07 -9.01 2.85
CA PRO A 215 5.25 -9.35 3.64
C PRO A 215 5.69 -8.13 4.45
N LEU A 216 5.88 -8.32 5.76
CA LEU A 216 6.35 -7.28 6.69
C LEU A 216 7.86 -7.33 6.88
N THR A 217 8.46 -8.51 6.70
CA THR A 217 9.92 -8.72 6.78
C THR A 217 10.41 -9.37 5.49
N PRO A 218 11.72 -9.27 5.18
CA PRO A 218 12.35 -10.28 4.34
C PRO A 218 12.27 -11.66 5.01
N THR A 219 12.65 -12.70 4.28
CA THR A 219 12.88 -14.02 4.86
C THR A 219 14.16 -13.97 5.69
N LEU A 220 14.06 -14.34 6.96
CA LEU A 220 15.14 -14.29 7.95
C LEU A 220 15.47 -15.70 8.40
N SER A 221 16.76 -16.06 8.38
CA SER A 221 17.17 -17.40 8.78
C SER A 221 17.40 -17.52 10.28
N CYS A 222 16.95 -18.64 10.87
CA CYS A 222 17.24 -19.06 12.23
C CYS A 222 18.68 -19.58 12.40
N LEU A 223 19.41 -19.88 11.33
CA LEU A 223 20.79 -20.39 11.43
C LEU A 223 21.72 -19.34 12.05
N SER A 224 22.59 -19.75 12.97
CA SER A 224 23.48 -18.85 13.73
C SER A 224 24.43 -18.04 12.85
N ASP A 225 24.87 -18.65 11.74
CA ASP A 225 25.91 -18.11 10.86
C ASP A 225 25.33 -17.41 9.62
N ALA A 226 23.99 -17.39 9.48
CA ALA A 226 23.35 -16.74 8.34
C ALA A 226 23.58 -15.22 8.37
N SER A 227 23.99 -14.68 7.22
CA SER A 227 24.29 -13.25 7.04
C SER A 227 25.27 -12.71 8.10
N ASP A 228 26.29 -13.48 8.48
CA ASP A 228 27.26 -13.12 9.54
C ASP A 228 26.59 -12.79 10.90
N GLY A 229 25.47 -13.45 11.20
CA GLY A 229 24.66 -13.22 12.40
C GLY A 229 23.77 -11.97 12.35
N ASP A 230 23.67 -11.30 11.21
CA ASP A 230 22.79 -10.15 11.01
C ASP A 230 21.31 -10.55 11.01
N ASP A 231 20.98 -11.71 10.43
CA ASP A 231 19.62 -12.25 10.41
C ASP A 231 19.09 -12.50 11.82
N ARG A 232 19.96 -12.96 12.72
CA ARG A 232 19.63 -13.14 14.14
C ARG A 232 19.20 -11.82 14.80
N LYS A 233 19.92 -10.72 14.55
CA LYS A 233 19.57 -9.39 15.07
C LYS A 233 18.26 -8.87 14.48
N LYS A 234 18.01 -9.16 13.20
CA LYS A 234 16.75 -8.84 12.53
C LYS A 234 15.59 -9.66 13.10
N LEU A 235 15.79 -10.93 13.45
CA LEU A 235 14.78 -11.75 14.13
C LEU A 235 14.38 -11.14 15.47
N TYR A 236 15.33 -10.69 16.30
CA TYR A 236 15.01 -10.00 17.55
C TYR A 236 14.11 -8.78 17.32
N SER A 237 14.46 -7.97 16.30
CA SER A 237 13.69 -6.78 15.94
C SER A 237 12.30 -7.15 15.39
N ALA A 238 12.22 -8.24 14.60
CA ALA A 238 10.98 -8.69 13.97
C ALA A 238 9.99 -9.20 15.00
N PHE A 239 10.43 -10.05 15.94
CA PHE A 239 9.59 -10.52 17.04
C PHE A 239 9.17 -9.38 17.98
N THR A 240 10.07 -8.42 18.24
CA THR A 240 9.72 -7.21 19.01
C THR A 240 8.62 -6.40 18.30
N ALA A 241 8.73 -6.18 16.99
CA ALA A 241 7.73 -5.46 16.21
C ALA A 241 6.41 -6.23 16.11
N ALA A 242 6.47 -7.56 15.94
CA ALA A 242 5.32 -8.44 15.93
C ALA A 242 4.53 -8.37 17.25
N LEU A 243 5.22 -8.36 18.39
CA LEU A 243 4.66 -8.18 19.72
C LEU A 243 3.87 -6.87 19.84
N VAL A 244 4.49 -5.76 19.45
CA VAL A 244 3.85 -4.44 19.49
C VAL A 244 2.64 -4.39 18.55
N LEU A 245 2.79 -4.88 17.33
CA LEU A 245 1.70 -4.93 16.35
C LEU A 245 0.52 -5.76 16.86
N LEU A 246 0.78 -6.94 17.42
CA LEU A 246 -0.27 -7.82 17.92
C LEU A 246 -1.02 -7.21 19.11
N ALA A 247 -0.30 -6.55 20.02
CA ALA A 247 -0.93 -5.79 21.11
C ALA A 247 -1.85 -4.68 20.57
N CYS A 248 -1.42 -3.95 19.53
CA CYS A 248 -2.26 -2.96 18.87
C CYS A 248 -3.50 -3.59 18.22
N ILE A 249 -3.35 -4.71 17.49
CA ILE A 249 -4.47 -5.43 16.87
C ILE A 249 -5.52 -5.81 17.92
N GLN A 250 -5.08 -6.37 19.05
CA GLN A 250 -5.95 -6.79 20.15
C GLN A 250 -6.67 -5.61 20.80
N GLU A 251 -5.98 -4.49 21.01
CA GLU A 251 -6.57 -3.27 21.56
C GLU A 251 -7.64 -2.70 20.62
N TYR A 252 -7.33 -2.56 19.33
CA TYR A 252 -8.30 -2.10 18.33
C TYR A 252 -9.47 -3.05 18.20
N SER A 253 -9.21 -4.34 18.21
CA SER A 253 -10.25 -5.37 18.17
C SER A 253 -11.20 -5.25 19.36
N ALA A 254 -10.68 -5.10 20.59
CA ALA A 254 -11.52 -4.87 21.77
C ALA A 254 -12.36 -3.60 21.65
N ARG A 255 -11.75 -2.51 21.18
CA ARG A 255 -12.41 -1.21 21.01
C ARG A 255 -13.53 -1.27 19.98
N TYR A 256 -13.29 -1.88 18.82
CA TYR A 256 -14.27 -1.96 17.74
C TYR A 256 -15.37 -3.00 18.00
N VAL A 257 -15.11 -4.03 18.79
CA VAL A 257 -16.18 -4.93 19.26
C VAL A 257 -17.10 -4.19 20.23
N ALA A 258 -16.55 -3.37 21.14
CA ALA A 258 -17.34 -2.56 22.06
C ALA A 258 -18.09 -1.40 21.37
N SER A 259 -17.49 -0.83 20.32
CA SER A 259 -18.07 0.27 19.54
C SER A 259 -17.72 0.10 18.05
N PRO A 260 -18.57 -0.63 17.30
CA PRO A 260 -18.32 -0.90 15.89
C PRO A 260 -18.20 0.39 15.05
N PRO A 261 -17.17 0.48 14.18
CA PRO A 261 -17.03 1.61 13.29
C PRO A 261 -18.12 1.62 12.21
N PRO A 262 -18.41 2.78 11.59
CA PRO A 262 -19.36 2.85 10.49
C PRO A 262 -18.96 1.93 9.33
N LYS A 263 -19.94 1.28 8.71
CA LYS A 263 -19.73 0.42 7.53
C LYS A 263 -18.90 1.14 6.47
N ILE A 264 -17.83 0.49 6.01
CA ILE A 264 -17.03 0.97 4.90
C ILE A 264 -17.83 0.70 3.61
N PRO A 265 -18.17 1.73 2.82
CA PRO A 265 -18.81 1.52 1.53
C PRO A 265 -17.99 0.56 0.65
N GLU A 266 -18.63 -0.37 -0.06
CA GLU A 266 -17.95 -1.40 -0.87
C GLU A 266 -16.93 -0.80 -1.85
N ASN A 267 -17.31 0.33 -2.41
CA ASN A 267 -16.54 1.08 -3.38
C ASN A 267 -15.27 1.72 -2.73
N CYS A 268 -15.21 1.81 -1.40
CA CYS A 268 -14.10 2.35 -0.59
C CYS A 268 -13.13 1.28 -0.05
N HIS A 269 -13.23 0.00 -0.46
CA HIS A 269 -12.32 -1.09 -0.04
C HIS A 269 -10.91 -1.02 -0.67
N ARG A 270 -10.41 0.18 -1.00
CA ARG A 270 -9.12 0.44 -1.66
C ARG A 270 -8.04 0.89 -0.67
N TYR A 271 -6.79 0.76 -1.09
CA TYR A 271 -5.61 1.30 -0.41
C TYR A 271 -4.87 2.30 -1.30
N PRO A 272 -4.21 3.33 -0.75
CA PRO A 272 -4.12 3.62 0.69
C PRO A 272 -5.46 4.05 1.31
N ALA A 273 -5.71 3.60 2.55
CA ALA A 273 -6.96 3.86 3.27
C ALA A 273 -6.71 4.84 4.41
N VAL A 274 -6.40 6.09 4.05
CA VAL A 274 -6.12 7.16 5.01
C VAL A 274 -7.41 7.83 5.48
N THR A 275 -7.46 8.19 6.76
CA THR A 275 -8.56 8.94 7.40
C THR A 275 -8.06 10.22 8.08
N GLU A 276 -6.74 10.38 8.17
CA GLU A 276 -6.09 11.56 8.71
C GLU A 276 -4.76 11.77 7.99
N LEU A 277 -4.33 13.03 7.91
CA LEU A 277 -3.00 13.42 7.45
C LEU A 277 -2.48 14.55 8.33
N ARG A 278 -1.18 14.60 8.57
CA ARG A 278 -0.51 15.77 9.14
C ARG A 278 -0.77 17.00 8.28
N HIS A 279 -1.05 18.12 8.95
CA HIS A 279 -1.12 19.41 8.28
C HIS A 279 0.22 19.72 7.62
N TYR A 280 0.15 20.25 6.40
CA TYR A 280 1.36 20.65 5.71
C TYR A 280 1.90 21.94 6.31
N GLY A 281 3.09 21.88 6.92
CA GLY A 281 3.76 23.04 7.52
C GLY A 281 3.36 23.37 8.96
N SER A 282 2.60 22.51 9.65
CA SER A 282 2.29 22.68 11.08
C SER A 282 2.16 21.33 11.81
N ASN A 283 2.08 21.36 13.15
CA ASN A 283 2.07 20.15 13.99
C ASN A 283 0.67 19.54 14.20
N GLY A 284 -0.37 20.02 13.51
CA GLY A 284 -1.72 19.46 13.63
C GLY A 284 -2.01 18.39 12.57
N THR A 285 -3.24 17.90 12.56
CA THR A 285 -3.72 16.88 11.62
C THR A 285 -5.06 17.29 11.02
N VAL A 286 -5.26 17.04 9.73
CA VAL A 286 -6.57 17.07 9.08
C VAL A 286 -7.18 15.67 9.12
N LYS A 287 -8.31 15.54 9.81
CA LYS A 287 -9.12 14.31 9.84
C LYS A 287 -10.27 14.42 8.86
N PHE A 288 -10.58 13.32 8.19
CA PHE A 288 -11.61 13.30 7.16
C PHE A 288 -12.21 11.91 6.96
N GLN A 289 -13.43 11.89 6.43
CA GLN A 289 -14.13 10.69 6.01
C GLN A 289 -14.27 10.67 4.49
N ILE A 290 -13.74 9.63 3.85
CA ILE A 290 -13.90 9.39 2.41
C ILE A 290 -15.38 9.10 2.12
N LYS A 291 -15.98 9.88 1.21
CA LYS A 291 -17.38 9.76 0.77
C LYS A 291 -17.51 9.05 -0.57
N GLY A 292 -16.49 9.17 -1.41
CA GLY A 292 -16.47 8.55 -2.73
C GLY A 292 -15.10 8.65 -3.39
N PHE A 293 -14.99 8.15 -4.60
CA PHE A 293 -13.79 8.25 -5.42
C PHE A 293 -14.16 8.52 -6.86
N HIS A 294 -13.22 9.12 -7.58
CA HIS A 294 -13.28 9.17 -9.03
C HIS A 294 -12.71 7.87 -9.59
N THR A 295 -13.40 7.26 -10.55
CA THR A 295 -12.91 6.04 -11.21
C THR A 295 -11.63 6.36 -11.99
N ASP A 296 -10.48 6.18 -11.35
CA ASP A 296 -9.19 6.39 -11.99
C ASP A 296 -8.91 5.28 -13.01
N ARG A 297 -8.35 5.67 -14.17
CA ARG A 297 -7.88 4.77 -15.22
C ARG A 297 -6.51 4.14 -14.90
N GLN A 298 -5.84 4.63 -13.86
CA GLN A 298 -4.45 4.33 -13.56
C GLN A 298 -4.31 3.74 -12.15
N SER A 299 -3.60 2.61 -12.02
CA SER A 299 -3.44 1.89 -10.75
C SER A 299 -2.49 2.56 -9.75
N TYR A 300 -1.73 3.56 -10.18
CA TYR A 300 -0.75 4.28 -9.37
C TYR A 300 -1.28 5.61 -8.78
N ARG A 301 -2.53 5.96 -9.06
CA ARG A 301 -3.18 7.19 -8.59
C ARG A 301 -4.60 6.87 -8.13
N LEU A 302 -5.00 7.47 -7.01
CA LEU A 302 -6.33 7.39 -6.45
C LEU A 302 -6.80 8.80 -6.05
N LEU A 303 -8.00 9.17 -6.47
CA LEU A 303 -8.65 10.42 -6.10
C LEU A 303 -9.92 10.15 -5.31
N TYR A 304 -9.95 10.66 -4.09
CA TYR A 304 -11.07 10.54 -3.16
C TYR A 304 -11.72 11.89 -2.91
N LEU A 305 -13.05 11.88 -2.87
CA LEU A 305 -13.82 12.97 -2.30
C LEU A 305 -14.05 12.67 -0.82
N ALA A 306 -13.70 13.58 0.06
CA ALA A 306 -13.80 13.39 1.51
C ALA A 306 -14.40 14.62 2.20
N THR A 307 -14.93 14.42 3.40
CA THR A 307 -15.45 15.50 4.24
C THR A 307 -14.65 15.53 5.54
N THR A 308 -14.18 16.70 5.94
CA THR A 308 -13.51 16.94 7.23
C THR A 308 -14.49 16.89 8.39
N GLU A 309 -13.99 16.89 9.63
CA GLU A 309 -14.83 16.86 10.85
C GLU A 309 -15.77 18.08 10.96
N ASP A 310 -15.37 19.24 10.43
CA ASP A 310 -16.18 20.47 10.38
C ASP A 310 -17.12 20.55 9.16
N GLY A 311 -17.17 19.50 8.35
CA GLY A 311 -18.10 19.41 7.21
C GLY A 311 -17.57 19.98 5.89
N GLN A 312 -16.32 20.46 5.84
CA GLN A 312 -15.71 20.95 4.60
C GLN A 312 -15.47 19.79 3.62
N LEU A 313 -15.85 19.99 2.37
CA LEU A 313 -15.57 19.06 1.28
C LEU A 313 -14.13 19.27 0.79
N ILE A 314 -13.36 18.19 0.70
CA ILE A 314 -11.95 18.20 0.30
C ILE A 314 -11.64 17.09 -0.71
N LEU A 315 -10.53 17.25 -1.43
CA LEU A 315 -9.99 16.23 -2.32
C LEU A 315 -8.79 15.57 -1.65
N VAL A 316 -8.78 14.23 -1.61
CA VAL A 316 -7.64 13.45 -1.11
C VAL A 316 -7.06 12.66 -2.27
N LYS A 317 -5.84 13.00 -2.66
CA LYS A 317 -5.08 12.30 -3.70
C LYS A 317 -4.07 11.36 -3.07
N CYS A 318 -4.05 10.10 -3.50
CA CYS A 318 -2.96 9.18 -3.24
C CYS A 318 -2.22 8.88 -4.54
N THR A 319 -0.91 9.03 -4.58
CA THR A 319 -0.11 8.80 -5.81
C THR A 319 1.29 8.28 -5.48
N ARG A 320 1.99 7.73 -6.47
CA ARG A 320 3.36 7.20 -6.34
C ARG A 320 4.46 8.24 -6.53
N HIS A 321 4.13 9.36 -7.17
CA HIS A 321 5.03 10.47 -7.43
C HIS A 321 4.29 11.77 -7.17
N TYR A 322 4.91 12.69 -6.45
CA TYR A 322 4.33 13.99 -6.15
C TYR A 322 5.40 14.98 -5.75
N CYS A 323 5.40 16.17 -6.37
CA CYS A 323 6.23 17.28 -5.89
C CYS A 323 5.39 18.22 -5.02
N ILE A 324 5.46 17.98 -3.72
CA ILE A 324 4.77 18.83 -2.74
C ILE A 324 5.36 20.24 -2.69
N GLU A 325 6.65 20.38 -3.00
CA GLU A 325 7.36 21.65 -3.02
C GLU A 325 6.85 22.58 -4.12
N LEU A 326 6.67 22.05 -5.35
CA LEU A 326 6.11 22.83 -6.45
C LEU A 326 4.62 23.13 -6.19
N HIS A 327 3.85 22.16 -5.71
CA HIS A 327 2.46 22.41 -5.34
C HIS A 327 2.36 23.55 -4.31
N HIS A 328 3.16 23.50 -3.25
CA HIS A 328 3.18 24.55 -2.23
C HIS A 328 3.63 25.91 -2.80
N PHE A 329 4.61 25.92 -3.70
CA PHE A 329 5.08 27.13 -4.39
C PHE A 329 3.95 27.82 -5.17
N CYS A 330 3.12 27.04 -5.87
CA CYS A 330 1.98 27.54 -6.63
C CYS A 330 0.80 27.93 -5.72
N ALA A 331 0.51 27.12 -4.69
CA ALA A 331 -0.57 27.38 -3.73
C ALA A 331 -0.34 28.69 -2.95
N ARG A 332 0.91 29.02 -2.57
CA ARG A 332 1.24 30.31 -1.92
C ARG A 332 0.91 31.54 -2.77
N ARG A 333 0.81 31.39 -4.09
CA ARG A 333 0.39 32.44 -5.03
C ARG A 333 -1.09 32.40 -5.35
N LYS A 334 -1.85 31.52 -4.70
CA LYS A 334 -3.28 31.27 -4.95
C LYS A 334 -3.58 30.80 -6.38
N LEU A 335 -2.60 30.17 -7.04
CA LEU A 335 -2.74 29.64 -8.40
C LEU A 335 -2.75 28.10 -8.41
N SER A 336 -2.94 27.48 -7.25
CA SER A 336 -3.21 26.06 -7.05
C SER A 336 -4.05 25.88 -5.78
N PRO A 337 -4.79 24.76 -5.64
CA PRO A 337 -5.52 24.45 -4.42
C PRO A 337 -4.61 24.51 -3.18
N GLN A 338 -5.10 25.00 -2.04
CA GLN A 338 -4.31 24.93 -0.81
C GLN A 338 -4.14 23.48 -0.36
N ILE A 339 -2.94 23.18 0.14
CA ILE A 339 -2.62 21.90 0.76
C ILE A 339 -3.09 21.95 2.21
N LEU A 340 -4.02 21.06 2.55
CA LEU A 340 -4.56 20.92 3.90
C LEU A 340 -3.77 19.88 4.72
N GLY A 341 -3.28 18.83 4.07
CA GLY A 341 -2.46 17.81 4.69
C GLY A 341 -1.62 17.03 3.69
N PHE A 342 -0.48 16.51 4.15
CA PHE A 342 0.45 15.77 3.32
C PHE A 342 1.25 14.76 4.13
N GLU A 343 1.31 13.53 3.63
CA GLU A 343 2.19 12.50 4.19
C GLU A 343 2.81 11.59 3.13
N ARG A 344 4.03 11.14 3.44
CA ARG A 344 4.65 9.99 2.79
C ARG A 344 4.17 8.73 3.48
N LEU A 345 3.43 7.91 2.76
CA LEU A 345 2.87 6.66 3.24
C LEU A 345 3.79 5.46 2.91
N PRO A 346 3.59 4.32 3.60
CA PRO A 346 4.32 3.10 3.30
C PRO A 346 4.23 2.67 1.83
N SER A 347 5.19 1.81 1.45
CA SER A 347 5.35 1.28 0.09
C SER A 347 5.67 2.33 -0.97
N GLY A 348 5.91 3.60 -0.64
CA GLY A 348 6.21 4.66 -1.60
C GLY A 348 4.96 5.33 -2.17
N TRP A 349 3.94 5.52 -1.33
CA TRP A 349 2.78 6.35 -1.66
C TRP A 349 2.93 7.74 -1.05
N TYR A 350 2.32 8.73 -1.67
CA TYR A 350 2.08 10.05 -1.13
C TYR A 350 0.57 10.19 -0.95
N ALA A 351 0.13 10.77 0.17
CA ALA A 351 -1.26 11.18 0.36
C ALA A 351 -1.32 12.68 0.60
N ILE A 352 -2.22 13.34 -0.10
CA ILE A 352 -2.35 14.79 -0.13
C ILE A 352 -3.83 15.12 0.02
N ALA A 353 -4.19 15.80 1.11
CA ALA A 353 -5.49 16.45 1.27
C ALA A 353 -5.35 17.90 0.79
N MET A 354 -6.23 18.34 -0.11
CA MET A 354 -6.24 19.68 -0.67
C MET A 354 -7.68 20.20 -0.80
N GLU A 355 -7.79 21.52 -0.98
CA GLU A 355 -9.08 22.16 -1.24
C GLU A 355 -9.78 21.54 -2.45
N TYR A 356 -11.11 21.49 -2.37
CA TYR A 356 -11.98 21.07 -3.45
C TYR A 356 -12.93 22.20 -3.80
N PHE A 357 -13.01 22.55 -5.08
CA PHE A 357 -13.84 23.65 -5.59
C PHE A 357 -14.86 23.13 -6.60
N LEU A 358 -16.07 23.67 -6.52
CA LEU A 358 -17.12 23.54 -7.53
C LEU A 358 -17.87 24.88 -7.63
N PRO A 359 -18.30 25.29 -8.84
CA PRO A 359 -18.04 24.64 -10.13
C PRO A 359 -16.59 24.88 -10.60
N VAL A 360 -16.01 23.92 -11.31
CA VAL A 360 -14.74 24.10 -12.01
C VAL A 360 -14.81 23.50 -13.42
N ALA A 361 -14.21 24.17 -14.39
CA ALA A 361 -14.10 23.71 -15.77
C ALA A 361 -12.65 23.71 -16.24
N PRO A 362 -12.24 22.82 -17.17
CA PRO A 362 -10.98 22.97 -17.87
C PRO A 362 -10.89 24.33 -18.55
N LEU A 363 -9.69 24.93 -18.61
CA LEU A 363 -9.49 26.30 -19.09
C LEU A 363 -10.21 26.64 -20.41
N LEU A 364 -10.14 25.75 -21.40
CA LEU A 364 -10.74 25.96 -22.73
C LEU A 364 -12.27 25.84 -22.75
N ALA A 365 -12.87 25.28 -21.71
CA ALA A 365 -14.30 25.10 -21.54
C ALA A 365 -14.89 26.02 -20.47
N ALA A 366 -14.10 26.95 -19.92
CA ALA A 366 -14.51 27.80 -18.81
C ALA A 366 -15.38 28.98 -19.28
N ASP A 367 -16.56 29.12 -18.67
CA ASP A 367 -17.37 30.33 -18.74
C ASP A 367 -16.56 31.48 -18.12
N GLY A 368 -16.28 32.54 -18.90
CA GLY A 368 -15.40 33.65 -18.50
C GLY A 368 -14.06 33.70 -19.23
N LEU A 369 -13.73 32.72 -20.08
CA LEU A 369 -12.48 32.73 -20.86
C LEU A 369 -12.32 34.00 -21.73
N GLN A 370 -13.41 34.51 -22.31
CA GLN A 370 -13.39 35.74 -23.11
C GLN A 370 -13.09 36.98 -22.28
N GLU A 371 -13.56 37.01 -21.04
CA GLU A 371 -13.47 38.17 -20.15
C GLU A 371 -12.14 38.18 -19.38
N HIS A 372 -11.77 37.05 -18.79
CA HIS A 372 -10.64 36.95 -17.86
C HIS A 372 -9.43 36.19 -18.44
N GLY A 373 -9.57 35.53 -19.61
CA GLY A 373 -8.53 34.65 -20.15
C GLY A 373 -7.17 35.32 -20.32
N ARG A 374 -7.13 36.59 -20.76
CA ARG A 374 -5.87 37.36 -20.87
C ARG A 374 -5.15 37.49 -19.53
N ARG A 375 -5.89 37.74 -18.45
CA ARG A 375 -5.34 37.84 -17.09
C ARG A 375 -4.85 36.48 -16.62
N TRP A 376 -5.69 35.44 -16.75
CA TRP A 376 -5.33 34.07 -16.34
C TRP A 376 -4.03 33.61 -17.00
N ILE A 377 -3.86 33.89 -18.30
CA ILE A 377 -2.62 33.58 -19.01
C ILE A 377 -1.43 34.32 -18.44
N ALA A 378 -1.56 35.62 -18.21
CA ALA A 378 -0.46 36.42 -17.70
C ALA A 378 -0.01 35.89 -16.32
N GLU A 379 -0.97 35.57 -15.45
CA GLU A 379 -0.72 34.98 -14.13
C GLU A 379 -0.08 33.58 -14.22
N LEU A 380 -0.60 32.70 -15.08
CA LEU A 380 -0.03 31.36 -15.28
C LEU A 380 1.36 31.40 -15.91
N ARG A 381 1.62 32.33 -16.84
CA ARG A 381 2.95 32.51 -17.43
C ARG A 381 3.96 32.98 -16.38
N ASP A 382 3.62 34.01 -15.61
CA ASP A 382 4.46 34.51 -14.52
C ASP A 382 4.75 33.40 -13.49
N LEU A 383 3.74 32.58 -13.17
CA LEU A 383 3.92 31.42 -12.30
C LEU A 383 4.92 30.41 -12.86
N VAL A 384 4.77 30.04 -14.14
CA VAL A 384 5.63 29.07 -14.83
C VAL A 384 7.07 29.57 -14.88
N GLU A 385 7.28 30.81 -15.32
CA GLU A 385 8.59 31.46 -15.34
C GLU A 385 9.21 31.49 -13.94
N SER A 386 8.41 31.82 -12.92
CA SER A 386 8.86 31.86 -11.52
C SER A 386 9.31 30.50 -10.99
N PHE A 387 8.58 29.41 -11.26
CA PHE A 387 9.01 28.09 -10.77
C PHE A 387 10.14 27.50 -11.60
N HIS A 388 10.22 27.80 -12.91
CA HIS A 388 11.38 27.47 -13.75
C HIS A 388 12.65 28.16 -13.24
N ALA A 389 12.57 29.44 -12.88
CA ALA A 389 13.68 30.18 -12.26
C ALA A 389 14.11 29.58 -10.92
N ALA A 390 13.18 28.96 -10.17
CA ALA A 390 13.48 28.20 -8.95
C ALA A 390 13.98 26.76 -9.22
N GLY A 391 14.20 26.40 -10.49
CA GLY A 391 14.73 25.10 -10.92
C GLY A 391 13.72 23.97 -10.91
N PHE A 392 12.42 24.27 -10.84
CA PHE A 392 11.36 23.26 -10.94
C PHE A 392 10.87 23.11 -12.38
N VAL A 393 10.27 21.96 -12.67
CA VAL A 393 9.47 21.67 -13.88
C VAL A 393 8.17 21.02 -13.45
N HIS A 394 7.10 21.20 -14.21
CA HIS A 394 5.82 20.55 -13.94
C HIS A 394 5.70 19.21 -14.68
N GLY A 395 6.14 19.17 -15.95
CA GLY A 395 6.11 17.99 -16.80
C GLY A 395 4.76 17.66 -17.42
N ASP A 396 3.69 18.39 -17.10
CA ASP A 396 2.35 18.11 -17.64
C ASP A 396 1.48 19.37 -17.74
N LEU A 397 2.00 20.45 -18.35
CA LEU A 397 1.30 21.74 -18.48
C LEU A 397 0.20 21.76 -19.55
N ARG A 398 -0.55 20.65 -19.69
CA ARG A 398 -1.69 20.57 -20.62
C ARG A 398 -2.91 21.30 -20.05
N ASP A 399 -3.83 21.68 -20.93
CA ASP A 399 -5.13 22.28 -20.58
C ASP A 399 -5.93 21.46 -19.55
N ALA A 400 -5.84 20.14 -19.63
CA ALA A 400 -6.50 19.22 -18.69
C ALA A 400 -6.03 19.41 -17.23
N ASN A 401 -4.85 20.00 -17.04
CA ASN A 401 -4.26 20.29 -15.72
C ASN A 401 -4.35 21.78 -15.34
N ILE A 402 -5.16 22.54 -16.07
CA ILE A 402 -5.50 23.93 -15.73
C ILE A 402 -7.02 24.03 -15.61
N ILE A 403 -7.49 24.23 -14.38
CA ILE A 403 -8.93 24.36 -14.07
C ILE A 403 -9.25 25.81 -13.73
N CYS A 404 -10.51 26.19 -13.89
CA CYS A 404 -11.01 27.53 -13.61
C CYS A 404 -12.33 27.47 -12.86
N ASP A 405 -12.52 28.33 -11.87
CA ASP A 405 -13.77 28.48 -11.09
C ASP A 405 -14.70 29.59 -11.63
N GLY A 406 -14.35 30.20 -12.76
CA GLY A 406 -15.03 31.33 -13.38
C GLY A 406 -14.33 32.66 -13.14
N GLU A 407 -13.56 32.78 -12.05
CA GLU A 407 -12.84 34.00 -11.66
C GLU A 407 -11.32 33.80 -11.74
N GLN A 408 -10.82 32.62 -11.37
CA GLN A 408 -9.39 32.36 -11.28
C GLN A 408 -9.01 31.03 -11.93
N ALA A 409 -7.84 31.01 -12.58
CA ALA A 409 -7.25 29.80 -13.10
C ALA A 409 -6.27 29.17 -12.09
N PHE A 410 -6.31 27.85 -11.99
CA PHE A 410 -5.50 27.05 -11.08
C PHE A 410 -4.75 25.97 -11.85
N LEU A 411 -3.44 25.87 -11.59
CA LEU A 411 -2.61 24.77 -12.01
C LEU A 411 -2.77 23.60 -11.04
N ILE A 412 -3.00 22.40 -11.57
CA ILE A 412 -3.18 21.16 -10.80
C ILE A 412 -2.27 20.04 -11.33
N ASP A 413 -2.26 18.91 -10.62
CA ASP A 413 -1.60 17.67 -11.03
C ASP A 413 -0.06 17.67 -11.03
N PHE A 414 0.52 17.80 -9.84
CA PHE A 414 1.97 17.83 -9.61
C PHE A 414 2.65 16.45 -9.55
N ASP A 415 2.11 15.42 -10.21
CA ASP A 415 2.61 14.04 -10.09
C ASP A 415 3.96 13.83 -10.78
N TRP A 416 4.21 14.55 -11.88
CA TRP A 416 5.46 14.48 -12.64
C TRP A 416 6.38 15.67 -12.39
N ALA A 417 5.95 16.58 -11.53
CA ALA A 417 6.71 17.75 -11.18
C ALA A 417 7.95 17.38 -10.35
N GLY A 418 8.93 18.28 -10.34
CA GLY A 418 10.13 18.16 -9.52
C GLY A 418 11.24 19.07 -10.00
N LYS A 419 12.48 18.78 -9.59
CA LYS A 419 13.64 19.52 -10.07
C LYS A 419 13.94 19.19 -11.53
N ALA A 420 14.22 20.22 -12.31
CA ALA A 420 14.55 20.07 -13.72
C ALA A 420 15.70 19.07 -13.90
N ARG A 421 15.54 18.12 -14.83
CA ARG A 421 16.52 17.05 -15.09
C ARG A 421 16.71 15.99 -13.99
N GLU A 422 15.97 16.07 -12.88
CA GLU A 422 16.01 15.06 -11.82
C GLU A 422 14.76 14.16 -11.80
N VAL A 423 13.66 14.62 -12.39
CA VAL A 423 12.43 13.85 -12.57
C VAL A 423 12.27 13.35 -14.01
N SER A 424 11.57 12.23 -14.17
CA SER A 424 11.34 11.58 -15.46
C SER A 424 9.90 11.13 -15.58
N TYR A 425 9.38 11.07 -16.82
CA TYR A 425 8.08 10.50 -17.08
C TYR A 425 8.02 9.03 -16.60
N PRO A 426 6.94 8.60 -15.94
CA PRO A 426 6.74 7.20 -15.62
C PRO A 426 6.35 6.48 -16.91
N VAL A 427 7.06 5.42 -17.29
CA VAL A 427 6.84 4.52 -18.47
C VAL A 427 7.58 4.85 -19.77
N ASP A 428 7.62 3.86 -20.67
CA ASP A 428 8.09 3.99 -22.05
C ASP A 428 7.36 5.15 -22.73
N LEU A 429 8.14 6.08 -23.30
CA LEU A 429 7.65 7.33 -23.89
C LEU A 429 6.47 7.11 -24.86
N GLU A 430 6.41 5.97 -25.54
CA GLU A 430 5.39 5.60 -26.53
C GLU A 430 3.94 5.62 -26.00
N ASN A 431 3.73 5.45 -24.69
CA ASN A 431 2.40 5.46 -24.07
C ASN A 431 2.01 6.81 -23.45
N LEU A 432 2.89 7.81 -23.51
CA LEU A 432 2.56 9.15 -23.04
C LEU A 432 1.56 9.83 -23.96
N ASN A 433 0.86 10.83 -23.45
CA ASN A 433 0.00 11.65 -24.29
C ASN A 433 0.82 12.25 -25.44
N PRO A 434 0.39 12.11 -26.72
CA PRO A 434 1.14 12.58 -27.86
C PRO A 434 1.53 14.07 -27.80
N ASP A 435 0.72 14.92 -27.15
CA ASP A 435 1.01 16.35 -26.96
C ASP A 435 2.31 16.57 -26.17
N LEU A 436 2.64 15.66 -25.25
CA LEU A 436 3.86 15.71 -24.45
C LEU A 436 5.11 15.30 -25.24
N LEU A 437 4.93 14.63 -26.37
CA LEU A 437 6.03 14.10 -27.20
C LEU A 437 6.20 14.85 -28.51
N LYS A 438 5.15 15.51 -29.00
CA LYS A 438 5.16 16.24 -30.26
C LYS A 438 6.28 17.27 -30.25
N ASP A 439 7.13 17.26 -31.28
CA ASP A 439 8.28 18.14 -31.46
C ASP A 439 9.32 18.11 -30.32
N ARG A 440 9.29 17.05 -29.51
CA ARG A 440 10.28 16.81 -28.45
C ARG A 440 11.59 16.33 -29.08
N THR A 441 12.68 17.04 -28.77
CA THR A 441 14.03 16.73 -29.29
C THR A 441 14.79 15.73 -28.42
N SER A 442 14.47 15.67 -27.13
CA SER A 442 15.10 14.76 -26.18
C SER A 442 14.54 13.34 -26.32
N THR A 443 15.43 12.37 -26.54
CA THR A 443 15.11 10.94 -26.50
C THR A 443 15.08 10.38 -25.07
N LYS A 444 15.53 11.15 -24.08
CA LYS A 444 15.52 10.71 -22.66
C LYS A 444 14.17 10.99 -22.01
N ALA A 445 13.74 10.13 -21.09
CA ALA A 445 12.49 10.31 -20.34
C ALA A 445 12.53 11.45 -19.31
N THR A 446 13.70 12.05 -19.08
CA THR A 446 13.89 13.13 -18.12
C THR A 446 13.18 14.41 -18.55
N ILE A 447 12.49 15.05 -17.61
CA ILE A 447 11.66 16.24 -17.86
C ILE A 447 12.52 17.50 -17.74
N THR A 448 12.32 18.43 -18.67
CA THR A 448 13.08 19.68 -18.80
C THR A 448 12.19 20.91 -18.87
N VAL A 449 12.77 22.10 -18.66
CA VAL A 449 12.07 23.38 -18.84
C VAL A 449 11.59 23.55 -20.29
N ASP A 450 12.38 23.09 -21.26
CA ASP A 450 12.00 23.12 -22.68
C ASP A 450 10.78 22.24 -22.97
N ASP A 451 10.60 21.13 -22.24
CA ASP A 451 9.40 20.30 -22.36
C ASP A 451 8.14 21.07 -21.94
N ASP A 452 8.19 21.75 -20.78
CA ASP A 452 7.08 22.58 -20.27
C ASP A 452 6.73 23.71 -21.25
N ILE A 453 7.74 24.47 -21.71
CA ILE A 453 7.55 25.59 -22.65
C ILE A 453 6.99 25.11 -23.98
N ARG A 454 7.47 23.97 -24.49
CA ARG A 454 7.00 23.40 -25.76
C ARG A 454 5.53 23.01 -25.70
N VAL A 455 5.08 22.36 -24.62
CA VAL A 455 3.66 21.98 -24.47
C VAL A 455 2.75 23.21 -24.45
N LEU A 456 3.19 24.30 -23.80
CA LEU A 456 2.47 25.57 -23.82
C LEU A 456 2.44 26.20 -25.23
N ARG A 457 3.54 26.10 -26.00
CA ARG A 457 3.65 26.62 -27.38
C ARG A 457 2.86 25.82 -28.41
N LEU A 458 2.86 24.49 -28.36
CA LEU A 458 2.18 23.65 -29.37
C LEU A 458 0.70 23.98 -29.58
N ARG A 459 0.08 24.60 -28.58
CA ARG A 459 -1.31 25.00 -28.63
C ARG A 459 -1.51 26.39 -29.22
N SER A 460 -0.46 27.18 -29.47
CA SER A 460 -0.53 28.44 -30.23
C SER A 460 -0.90 28.21 -31.69
N ASP A 461 -0.46 27.08 -32.27
CA ASP A 461 -0.51 26.85 -33.71
C ASP A 461 -1.78 26.09 -34.16
N SER A 462 -2.51 25.48 -33.24
CA SER A 462 -3.74 24.69 -33.52
C SER A 462 -5.02 25.50 -33.69
N GLY A 463 -4.95 26.83 -33.87
CA GLY A 463 -6.09 27.68 -34.25
C GLY A 463 -7.13 27.95 -33.14
N MET A 464 -7.03 27.30 -31.99
CA MET A 464 -7.70 27.67 -30.74
C MET A 464 -6.62 27.92 -29.70
N CYS A 465 -6.13 29.15 -29.60
CA CYS A 465 -5.21 29.49 -28.52
C CYS A 465 -5.53 30.81 -27.85
N ILE A 466 -5.49 30.73 -26.54
CA ILE A 466 -5.56 31.82 -25.60
C ILE A 466 -4.16 32.51 -25.55
N PHE A 467 -3.06 31.83 -25.92
CA PHE A 467 -1.67 32.31 -25.82
C PHE A 467 -1.09 32.95 -27.11
N THR A 468 -1.89 33.23 -28.14
CA THR A 468 -1.45 33.66 -29.50
C THR A 468 -0.84 35.05 -29.62
N HIS A 469 -0.67 35.82 -28.54
CA HIS A 469 -0.17 37.21 -28.63
C HIS A 469 0.99 37.56 -27.70
N ILE A 470 1.72 36.59 -27.14
CA ILE A 470 2.79 36.90 -26.17
C ILE A 470 4.06 36.04 -26.32
N TRP A 471 4.39 35.60 -27.54
CA TRP A 471 5.74 35.12 -27.88
C TRP A 471 6.16 35.65 -29.25
#